data_AF-A0A839IW72-F1
#
_entry.id   AF-A0A839IW72-F1
#
_cell.length_a   1.000
_cell.length_b   1.000
_cell.length_c   1.000
_cell.angle_alpha   90.00
_cell.angle_beta   90.00
_cell.angle_gamma   90.00
#
_symmetry.space_group_name_H-M   'P 1'
#
loop_
_entity.id
_entity.type
_entity.pdbx_description
1 polymer ?
#
loop_
_entity_poly.entity_id
_entity_poly.type
_entity_poly.pdbx_seq_one_letter_code
_entity_poly.pdbx_strand_id
1 'polypeptide(L)'
;MMSQATARHILVASEEQCLNLKSEIESGKDFADIAREHSLCPSGAQGGDLGSFRPGQMVPEFDKVVFSSDLNTVMGPVQTQFGYHLLEVTSRS
;
A
#
# COMPACT_ATOMS: atom_id res chain seq x y z
N MET A 1 19.09 -14.48 3.53
CA MET A 1 17.69 -14.95 3.57
C MET A 1 16.91 -14.05 2.63
N MET A 2 16.25 -14.60 1.60
CA MET A 2 15.45 -13.80 0.67
C MET A 2 14.07 -13.61 1.29
N SER A 3 13.90 -12.54 2.06
CA SER A 3 12.64 -12.24 2.70
C SER A 3 11.59 -11.91 1.63
N GLN A 4 10.49 -12.64 1.56
CA GLN A 4 9.33 -12.26 0.77
C GLN A 4 8.38 -11.42 1.62
N ALA A 5 7.67 -10.49 1.01
CA ALA A 5 6.62 -9.73 1.65
C ALA A 5 5.37 -9.75 0.78
N THR A 6 4.22 -9.84 1.42
CA THR A 6 2.93 -9.64 0.77
C THR A 6 2.39 -8.31 1.27
N ALA A 7 1.99 -7.45 0.36
CA ALA A 7 1.44 -6.15 0.69
C ALA A 7 0.29 -5.79 -0.24
N ARG A 8 -0.53 -4.85 0.22
CA ARG A 8 -1.56 -4.19 -0.57
C ARG A 8 -1.29 -2.69 -0.62
N HIS A 9 -1.76 -2.04 -1.69
CA HIS A 9 -1.56 -0.61 -1.87
C HIS A 9 -2.77 0.10 -2.48
N ILE A 10 -2.88 1.40 -2.23
CA ILE A 10 -3.86 2.31 -2.83
C ILE A 10 -3.09 3.42 -3.50
N LEU A 11 -3.27 3.60 -4.81
CA LEU A 11 -2.67 4.71 -5.55
C LEU A 11 -3.71 5.81 -5.75
N VAL A 12 -3.37 7.04 -5.36
CA VAL A 12 -4.21 8.23 -5.57
C VAL A 12 -3.39 9.37 -6.17
N ALA A 13 -4.08 10.33 -6.78
CA ALA A 13 -3.44 11.44 -7.48
C ALA A 13 -2.93 12.54 -6.53
N SER A 14 -3.53 12.72 -5.35
CA SER A 14 -3.20 13.80 -4.41
C SER A 14 -2.84 13.30 -3.02
N GLU A 15 -1.92 14.02 -2.36
CA GLU A 15 -1.52 13.75 -0.98
C GLU A 15 -2.70 13.88 -0.01
N GLU A 16 -3.52 14.91 -0.21
CA GLU A 16 -4.70 15.18 0.61
C GLU A 16 -5.69 14.00 0.56
N GLN A 17 -5.97 13.48 -0.64
CA GLN A 17 -6.80 12.29 -0.78
C GLN A 17 -6.15 11.11 -0.07
N CYS A 18 -4.84 10.92 -0.23
CA CYS A 18 -4.11 9.83 0.42
C CYS A 18 -4.22 9.89 1.96
N LEU A 19 -4.10 11.09 2.54
CA LEU A 19 -4.21 11.31 3.99
C LEU A 19 -5.64 11.10 4.49
N ASN A 20 -6.64 11.56 3.75
CA ASN A 20 -8.05 11.35 4.09
C ASN A 20 -8.38 9.85 4.10
N LEU A 21 -7.97 9.12 3.06
CA LEU A 21 -8.18 7.66 3.00
C LEU A 21 -7.46 6.94 4.13
N LYS A 22 -6.24 7.37 4.49
CA LYS A 22 -5.52 6.80 5.64
C LYS A 22 -6.32 6.97 6.93
N SER A 23 -6.83 8.18 7.20
CA SER A 23 -7.62 8.45 8.39
C SER A 23 -8.91 7.62 8.44
N GLU A 24 -9.53 7.38 7.28
CA GLU A 24 -10.71 6.53 7.16
C GLU A 24 -10.40 5.05 7.48
N ILE A 25 -9.27 4.52 6.99
CA ILE A 25 -8.84 3.15 7.29
C ILE A 25 -8.50 3.03 8.78
N GLU A 26 -7.79 4.01 9.34
CA GLU A 26 -7.49 4.07 10.78
C GLU A 26 -8.76 4.20 11.65
N SER A 27 -9.83 4.78 11.10
CA SER A 27 -11.15 4.85 11.75
C SER A 27 -11.95 3.54 11.65
N GLY A 28 -11.41 2.51 10.97
CA GLY A 28 -12.00 1.18 10.88
C GLY A 28 -12.68 0.86 9.55
N LYS A 29 -12.54 1.68 8.50
CA LYS A 29 -12.95 1.27 7.15
C LYS A 29 -12.01 0.20 6.60
N ASP A 30 -12.56 -0.68 5.76
CA ASP A 30 -11.78 -1.75 5.13
C ASP A 30 -10.87 -1.18 4.02
N PHE A 31 -9.58 -1.55 4.08
CA PHE A 31 -8.58 -1.10 3.10
C PHE A 31 -8.93 -1.56 1.68
N ALA A 32 -9.42 -2.79 1.52
CA ALA A 32 -9.74 -3.34 0.21
C ALA A 32 -10.96 -2.64 -0.40
N ASP A 33 -11.93 -2.24 0.39
CA ASP A 33 -13.07 -1.45 -0.10
C ASP A 33 -12.63 -0.07 -0.58
N ILE A 34 -11.81 0.64 0.21
CA ILE A 34 -11.26 1.93 -0.21
C ILE A 34 -10.37 1.77 -1.45
N ALA A 35 -9.58 0.70 -1.54
CA ALA A 35 -8.77 0.42 -2.71
C ALA A 35 -9.63 0.20 -3.97
N ARG A 36 -10.77 -0.48 -3.86
CA ARG A 36 -11.70 -0.69 -4.99
C ARG A 36 -12.36 0.60 -5.43
N GLU A 37 -12.68 1.48 -4.50
CA GLU A 37 -13.39 2.74 -4.78
C GLU A 37 -12.46 3.85 -5.29
N HIS A 38 -11.24 3.94 -4.75
CA HIS A 38 -10.38 5.10 -4.94
C HIS A 38 -9.03 4.81 -5.62
N SER A 39 -8.56 3.56 -5.68
CA SER A 39 -7.24 3.27 -6.25
C SER A 39 -7.25 3.45 -7.77
N LEU A 40 -6.28 4.21 -8.27
CA LEU A 40 -6.01 4.38 -9.70
C LEU A 40 -5.23 3.21 -10.31
N CYS A 41 -4.79 2.26 -9.50
CA CYS A 41 -4.05 1.09 -9.96
C CYS A 41 -5.01 -0.06 -10.30
N PRO A 42 -4.73 -0.90 -11.33
CA PRO A 42 -5.54 -2.08 -11.63
C PRO A 42 -5.69 -3.07 -10.47
N SER A 43 -4.72 -3.10 -9.54
CA SER A 43 -4.79 -3.86 -8.28
C SER A 43 -5.94 -3.42 -7.38
N GLY A 44 -6.45 -2.19 -7.54
CA GLY A 44 -7.61 -1.65 -6.81
C GLY A 44 -8.82 -2.57 -6.87
N ALA A 45 -9.10 -3.17 -8.04
CA ALA A 45 -10.20 -4.13 -8.20
C ALA A 45 -10.06 -5.36 -7.28
N GLN A 46 -8.83 -5.74 -6.94
CA GLN A 46 -8.49 -6.84 -6.02
C GLN A 46 -8.27 -6.35 -4.59
N GLY A 47 -8.74 -5.16 -4.23
CA GLY A 47 -8.52 -4.59 -2.90
C GLY A 47 -7.10 -4.04 -2.70
N GLY A 48 -6.42 -3.70 -3.78
CA GLY A 48 -5.04 -3.20 -3.75
C GLY A 48 -3.99 -4.29 -3.61
N ASP A 49 -4.36 -5.57 -3.71
CA ASP A 49 -3.43 -6.68 -3.53
C ASP A 49 -2.31 -6.68 -4.59
N LEU A 50 -1.05 -6.71 -4.13
CA LEU A 50 0.14 -6.83 -4.97
C LEU A 50 0.68 -8.26 -5.01
N GLY A 51 0.14 -9.16 -4.20
CA GLY A 51 0.67 -10.49 -3.98
C GLY A 51 2.01 -10.48 -3.25
N SER A 52 2.73 -11.59 -3.33
CA SER A 52 4.02 -11.77 -2.67
C SER A 52 5.18 -11.36 -3.59
N PHE A 53 6.05 -10.49 -3.10
CA PHE A 53 7.21 -9.99 -3.82
C PHE A 53 8.47 -10.00 -2.94
N ARG A 54 9.63 -9.90 -3.60
CA ARG A 54 10.96 -9.85 -3.00
C ARG A 54 11.54 -8.43 -3.06
N PRO A 55 12.50 -8.10 -2.20
CA PRO A 55 13.26 -6.87 -2.32
C PRO A 55 13.88 -6.77 -3.71
N GLY A 56 13.75 -5.61 -4.33
CA GLY A 56 14.19 -5.26 -5.68
C GLY A 56 13.16 -5.51 -6.78
N GLN A 57 11.97 -6.04 -6.46
CA GLN A 57 10.90 -6.24 -7.45
C GLN A 57 9.94 -5.05 -7.57
N MET A 58 9.86 -4.22 -6.53
CA MET A 58 9.03 -3.01 -6.49
C MET A 58 9.90 -1.75 -6.51
N VAL A 59 9.25 -0.59 -6.57
CA VAL A 59 9.97 0.69 -6.52
C VAL A 59 10.74 0.81 -5.18
N PRO A 60 11.92 1.44 -5.15
CA PRO A 60 12.77 1.50 -3.95
C PRO A 60 12.06 2.06 -2.71
N GLU A 61 11.14 3.01 -2.91
CA GLU A 61 10.31 3.60 -1.88
C GLU A 61 9.39 2.57 -1.22
N PHE A 62 8.83 1.65 -2.01
CA PHE A 62 7.97 0.57 -1.53
C PHE A 62 8.77 -0.43 -0.72
N ASP A 63 9.88 -0.91 -1.27
CA ASP A 63 10.72 -1.89 -0.59
C ASP A 63 11.17 -1.36 0.77
N LYS A 64 11.62 -0.11 0.82
CA LYS A 64 12.04 0.49 2.09
C LYS A 64 10.92 0.43 3.12
N VAL A 65 9.71 0.85 2.74
CA VAL A 65 8.55 0.87 3.64
C VAL A 65 8.11 -0.54 4.02
N VAL A 66 7.95 -1.45 3.06
CA VAL A 66 7.45 -2.80 3.29
C VAL A 66 8.40 -3.62 4.20
N PHE A 67 9.71 -3.48 4.00
CA PHE A 67 10.70 -4.20 4.80
C PHE A 67 11.09 -3.50 6.10
N SER A 68 10.78 -2.20 6.27
CA SER A 68 11.01 -1.48 7.53
C SER A 68 9.80 -1.42 8.47
N SER A 69 8.59 -1.62 7.96
CA SER A 69 7.36 -1.39 8.72
C SER A 69 6.84 -2.65 9.42
N ASP A 70 5.91 -2.42 10.33
CA ASP A 70 5.18 -3.47 11.02
C ASP A 70 4.10 -4.09 10.13
N LEU A 71 3.74 -5.34 10.44
CA LEU A 71 2.67 -6.05 9.76
C LEU A 71 1.31 -5.48 10.16
N ASN A 72 0.38 -5.45 9.20
CA ASN A 72 -0.99 -4.93 9.32
C ASN A 72 -1.08 -3.45 9.73
N THR A 73 -0.04 -2.68 9.41
CA THR A 73 -0.01 -1.23 9.63
C THR A 73 -0.10 -0.50 8.29
N VAL A 74 -0.99 0.47 8.21
CA VAL A 74 -1.14 1.33 7.03
C VAL A 74 -0.04 2.40 7.03
N MET A 75 0.85 2.29 6.05
CA MET A 75 1.99 3.16 5.83
C MET A 75 1.72 4.11 4.67
N GLY A 76 2.18 5.35 4.82
CA GLY A 76 2.03 6.40 3.82
C GLY A 76 1.63 7.75 4.43
N PRO A 77 1.50 8.78 3.58
CA PRO A 77 1.54 8.73 2.11
C PRO A 77 2.97 8.55 1.55
N VAL A 78 3.15 7.61 0.62
CA VAL A 78 4.42 7.39 -0.10
C VAL A 78 4.32 8.01 -1.48
N GLN A 79 5.10 9.05 -1.74
CA GLN A 79 5.13 9.70 -3.04
C GLN A 79 6.02 8.91 -4.01
N THR A 80 5.51 8.63 -5.20
CA THR A 80 6.27 8.09 -6.33
C THR A 80 5.99 8.92 -7.59
N GLN A 81 6.63 8.57 -8.70
CA GLN A 81 6.33 9.16 -10.00
C GLN A 81 4.88 8.95 -10.49
N PHE A 82 4.16 7.97 -9.92
CA PHE A 82 2.77 7.66 -10.30
C PHE A 82 1.74 8.42 -9.47
N GLY A 83 2.15 9.02 -8.35
CA GLY A 83 1.26 9.69 -7.40
C GLY A 83 1.58 9.30 -5.96
N TYR A 84 0.55 9.25 -5.12
CA TYR A 84 0.67 8.95 -3.70
C TYR A 84 0.12 7.58 -3.38
N HIS A 85 0.84 6.85 -2.54
CA HIS A 85 0.52 5.47 -2.19
C HIS A 85 0.31 5.28 -0.69
N LEU A 86 -0.77 4.60 -0.34
CA LEU A 86 -0.89 3.91 0.95
C LEU A 86 -0.47 2.47 0.76
N LEU A 87 0.22 1.92 1.74
CA LEU A 87 0.79 0.58 1.75
C LEU A 87 0.38 -0.12 3.03
N GLU A 88 0.09 -1.41 2.96
CA GLU A 88 -0.11 -2.22 4.14
C GLU A 88 0.50 -3.59 3.93
N VAL A 89 1.38 -4.00 4.84
CA VAL A 89 2.09 -5.28 4.76
C VAL A 89 1.27 -6.34 5.47
N THR A 90 0.75 -7.32 4.74
CA THR A 90 -0.09 -8.38 5.33
C THR A 90 0.74 -9.57 5.80
N SER A 91 1.89 -9.84 5.17
CA SER A 91 2.82 -10.89 5.61
C SER A 91 4.26 -10.61 5.21
N ARG A 92 5.21 -11.17 5.97
CA ARG A 92 6.65 -11.13 5.69
C ARG A 92 7.29 -12.45 6.13
N SER A 93 8.07 -13.10 5.26
CA SER A 93 8.67 -14.43 5.47
C SER A 93 10.12 -14.50 5.01
#